data_AF-A0A7S0JLT5-F1
#
_entry.id   AF-A0A7S0JLT5-F1
#
_cell.length_a   1.000
_cell.length_b   1.000
_cell.length_c   1.000
_cell.angle_alpha   90.00
_cell.angle_beta   90.00
_cell.angle_gamma   90.00
#
_symmetry.space_group_name_H-M   'P 1'
#
loop_
_entity.id
_entity.type
_entity.pdbx_description
1 polymer ?
#
loop_
_entity_poly.entity_id
_entity_poly.type
_entity_poly.pdbx_seq_one_letter_code
_entity_poly.pdbx_strand_id
1 'polypeptide(L)'
;DFFIENVFEELDAPGEFFFNASTRTLFFWPNATGGNADPSREAWAVPVLDRLVSIVGTQSAPVTDVVITGVGFRDAKATFMDPRWAPPSGGDWALHRGGALFIEGAERVNVDGCHFRRLDGNALFLSRYTRHVTIADSAFEWIGDGAMATWGDTAQWDATG
;
A
#
# COMPACT_ATOMS: atom_id res chain seq x y z
N ASP A 1 0.77 -8.00 25.09
CA ASP A 1 0.44 -6.57 25.13
C ASP A 1 -0.44 -6.21 23.95
N PHE A 2 -1.33 -5.22 24.12
CA PHE A 2 -2.17 -4.68 23.05
C PHE A 2 -1.95 -3.16 22.98
N PHE A 3 -2.22 -2.58 21.82
CA PHE A 3 -2.14 -1.14 21.58
C PHE A 3 -3.52 -0.61 21.20
N ILE A 4 -3.75 0.68 21.45
CA ILE A 4 -4.93 1.42 21.03
C ILE A 4 -4.42 2.65 20.27
N GLU A 5 -5.10 3.02 19.19
CA GLU A 5 -4.76 4.19 18.38
C GLU A 5 -6.01 5.04 18.12
N ASN A 6 -5.82 6.26 17.59
CA ASN A 6 -6.89 7.18 17.21
C ASN A 6 -7.79 7.61 18.40
N VAL A 7 -7.17 7.89 19.55
CA VAL A 7 -7.80 8.45 20.76
C VAL A 7 -7.20 9.83 21.01
N PHE A 8 -8.03 10.88 21.15
CA PHE A 8 -7.52 12.25 21.27
C PHE A 8 -6.76 12.47 22.58
N GLU A 9 -7.19 11.81 23.66
CA GLU A 9 -6.57 11.86 24.98
C GLU A 9 -5.17 11.25 25.02
N GLU A 10 -4.85 10.38 24.06
CA GLU A 10 -3.53 9.75 23.91
C GLU A 10 -2.63 10.55 22.94
N LEU A 11 -3.01 11.77 22.53
CA LEU A 11 -2.12 12.70 21.82
C LEU A 11 -1.24 13.43 22.84
N ASP A 12 -0.17 12.80 23.29
CA ASP A 12 0.64 13.27 24.43
C ASP A 12 2.16 13.28 24.19
N ALA A 13 2.62 12.81 23.03
CA ALA A 13 4.04 12.73 22.68
C ALA A 13 4.39 13.39 21.33
N PRO A 14 5.63 13.89 21.17
CA PRO A 14 6.07 14.48 19.91
C PRO A 14 6.06 13.53 18.71
N GLY A 15 5.52 14.00 17.58
CA GLY A 15 5.39 13.26 16.33
C GLY A 15 4.01 12.61 16.14
N GLU A 16 3.16 12.65 17.15
CA GLU A 16 1.80 12.10 17.09
C GLU A 16 0.80 13.05 16.43
N PHE A 17 -0.29 12.48 15.92
CA PHE A 17 -1.39 13.23 15.34
C PHE A 17 -2.74 12.60 15.63
N PHE A 18 -3.79 13.42 15.61
CA PHE A 18 -5.18 12.99 15.69
C PHE A 18 -6.03 13.80 14.72
N PHE A 19 -6.84 13.11 13.90
CA PHE A 19 -7.76 13.78 12.98
C PHE A 19 -9.21 13.66 13.48
N ASN A 20 -9.78 14.79 13.90
CA ASN A 20 -11.20 14.86 14.22
C ASN A 20 -12.02 14.93 12.93
N ALA A 21 -12.61 13.81 12.51
CA ALA A 21 -13.40 13.74 11.28
C ALA A 21 -14.67 14.62 11.32
N SER A 22 -15.29 14.81 12.49
CA SER A 22 -16.52 15.60 12.65
C SER A 22 -16.27 17.10 12.45
N THR A 23 -15.16 17.62 12.98
CA THR A 23 -14.77 19.04 12.82
C THR A 23 -13.82 19.28 11.66
N ARG A 24 -13.32 18.21 11.03
CA ARG A 24 -12.27 18.22 10.00
C ARG A 24 -11.01 18.95 10.46
N THR A 25 -10.58 18.68 11.69
CA THR A 25 -9.42 19.32 12.30
C THR A 25 -8.32 18.30 12.52
N LEU A 26 -7.13 18.56 11.99
CA LEU A 26 -5.91 17.80 12.28
C LEU A 26 -5.20 18.45 13.47
N PHE A 27 -5.03 17.68 14.54
CA PHE A 27 -4.16 17.99 15.66
C PHE A 27 -2.85 17.25 15.46
N PHE A 28 -1.72 17.94 15.64
CA PHE A 28 -0.39 17.37 15.49
C PHE A 28 0.49 17.88 16.63
N TRP A 29 1.25 16.99 17.26
CA TRP A 29 2.22 17.33 18.29
C TRP A 29 3.60 17.51 17.66
N PRO A 30 4.15 18.74 17.56
CA PRO A 30 5.41 18.98 16.86
C PRO A 30 6.60 18.31 17.54
N ASN A 31 7.50 17.75 16.74
CA ASN A 31 8.79 17.26 17.24
C ASN A 31 9.81 18.40 17.33
N ALA A 32 10.40 18.59 18.51
CA ALA A 32 11.32 19.69 18.81
C ALA A 32 12.59 19.69 17.93
N THR A 33 12.96 18.56 17.32
CA THR A 33 14.11 18.47 16.40
C THR A 33 13.87 19.12 15.04
N GLY A 34 12.61 19.33 14.63
CA GLY A 34 12.26 20.05 13.40
C GLY A 34 12.33 21.58 13.52
N GLY A 35 12.63 22.09 14.72
CA GLY A 35 12.34 23.47 15.10
C GLY A 35 10.83 23.66 15.26
N ASN A 36 10.39 24.67 16.02
CA ASN A 36 8.98 25.09 16.02
C ASN A 36 8.64 25.75 14.66
N ALA A 37 8.73 24.98 13.58
CA ALA A 37 8.38 25.40 12.25
C ALA A 37 6.88 25.72 12.25
N ASP A 38 6.56 26.90 11.74
CA ASP A 38 5.19 27.34 11.53
C ASP A 38 4.49 26.32 10.60
N PRO A 39 3.43 25.62 11.06
CA PRO A 39 2.75 24.59 10.25
C PRO A 39 2.25 25.11 8.90
N SER A 40 2.00 26.42 8.77
CA SER A 40 1.57 27.06 7.52
C SER A 40 2.67 27.08 6.44
N ARG A 41 3.93 26.81 6.83
CA ARG A 41 5.09 26.79 5.94
C ARG A 41 5.48 25.37 5.52
N GLU A 42 4.76 24.36 5.99
CA GLU A 42 4.99 22.95 5.66
C GLU A 42 3.98 22.43 4.63
N ALA A 43 4.41 21.42 3.87
CA ALA A 43 3.55 20.71 2.95
C ALA A 43 2.98 19.46 3.63
N TRP A 44 1.68 19.49 3.89
CA TRP A 44 0.95 18.38 4.49
C TRP A 44 0.26 17.56 3.39
N ALA A 45 0.35 16.24 3.50
CA ALA A 45 -0.36 15.32 2.63
C ALA A 45 -0.97 14.20 3.47
N VAL A 46 -2.19 13.81 3.11
CA VAL A 46 -2.86 12.63 3.68
C VAL A 46 -3.13 11.68 2.52
N PRO A 47 -2.66 10.43 2.58
CA PRO A 47 -2.88 9.49 1.51
C PRO A 47 -4.36 9.08 1.47
N VAL A 48 -4.95 9.10 0.27
CA VAL A 48 -6.37 8.74 0.05
C VAL A 48 -6.51 7.42 -0.71
N LEU A 49 -5.58 7.17 -1.63
CA LEU A 49 -5.57 5.97 -2.47
C LEU A 49 -4.63 4.93 -1.87
N ASP A 50 -5.04 3.66 -1.87
CA ASP A 50 -4.19 2.51 -1.54
C ASP A 50 -3.54 1.90 -2.79
N ARG A 51 -4.17 2.08 -3.95
CA ARG A 51 -3.65 1.69 -5.27
C ARG A 51 -3.42 2.95 -6.10
N LEU A 52 -2.17 3.19 -6.48
CA LEU A 52 -1.77 4.32 -7.29
C LEU A 52 -1.87 3.99 -8.79
N VAL A 53 -1.47 2.77 -9.17
CA VAL A 53 -1.58 2.26 -10.53
C VAL A 53 -2.16 0.84 -10.48
N SER A 54 -3.10 0.57 -11.38
CA SER A 54 -3.72 -0.74 -11.54
C SER A 54 -3.64 -1.17 -13.01
N ILE A 55 -2.97 -2.30 -13.27
CA ILE A 55 -2.92 -2.97 -14.56
C ILE A 55 -3.85 -4.17 -14.46
N VAL A 56 -5.07 -4.04 -14.96
CA VAL A 56 -6.14 -5.03 -14.76
C VAL A 56 -6.70 -5.50 -16.09
N GLY A 57 -6.50 -6.78 -16.38
CA GLY A 57 -7.16 -7.53 -17.44
C GLY A 57 -7.77 -8.82 -16.91
N THR A 58 -7.97 -9.79 -17.77
CA THR A 58 -8.40 -11.14 -17.39
C THR A 58 -7.47 -12.18 -17.99
N GLN A 59 -7.57 -13.44 -17.55
CA GLN A 59 -6.82 -14.53 -18.19
C GLN A 59 -7.19 -14.71 -19.68
N SER A 60 -8.45 -14.48 -20.04
CA SER A 60 -8.93 -14.61 -21.43
C SER A 60 -8.63 -13.38 -22.30
N ALA A 61 -8.43 -12.21 -21.68
CA ALA A 61 -8.09 -10.96 -22.34
C ALA A 61 -7.06 -10.19 -21.49
N PRO A 62 -5.79 -10.64 -21.49
CA PRO A 62 -4.78 -10.04 -20.64
C PRO A 62 -4.37 -8.66 -21.15
N VAL A 63 -4.03 -7.75 -20.22
CA VAL A 63 -3.28 -6.55 -20.57
C VAL A 63 -1.84 -6.97 -20.86
N THR A 64 -1.29 -6.55 -22.01
CA THR A 64 0.06 -6.98 -22.40
C THR A 64 1.00 -5.83 -22.74
N ASP A 65 2.30 -6.10 -22.64
CA ASP A 65 3.37 -5.22 -23.13
C ASP A 65 3.39 -3.84 -22.45
N VAL A 66 3.24 -3.84 -21.12
CA VAL A 66 3.31 -2.63 -20.29
C VAL A 66 4.72 -2.44 -19.75
N VAL A 67 5.25 -1.23 -19.86
CA VAL A 67 6.56 -0.85 -19.32
C VAL A 67 6.41 0.36 -18.40
N ILE A 68 6.95 0.26 -17.19
CA ILE A 68 7.05 1.35 -16.23
C ILE A 68 8.53 1.51 -15.86
N THR A 69 9.13 2.66 -16.20
CA THR A 69 10.56 2.90 -15.99
C THR A 69 10.81 4.22 -15.27
N GLY A 70 11.63 4.20 -14.22
CA GLY A 70 12.07 5.42 -13.54
C GLY A 70 10.98 6.16 -12.76
N VAL A 71 9.88 5.48 -12.40
CA VAL A 71 8.72 6.10 -11.71
C VAL A 71 8.84 5.94 -10.20
N GLY A 72 8.53 7.02 -9.48
CA GLY A 72 8.41 7.01 -8.01
C GLY A 72 6.96 6.81 -7.57
N PHE A 73 6.69 5.75 -6.81
CA PHE A 73 5.43 5.46 -6.14
C PHE A 73 5.54 5.85 -4.66
N ARG A 74 4.67 6.74 -4.19
CA ARG A 74 4.69 7.20 -2.80
C ARG A 74 3.32 7.61 -2.25
N ASP A 75 3.23 7.64 -0.93
CA ASP A 75 2.09 8.14 -0.15
C ASP A 75 0.77 7.41 -0.50
N ALA A 76 0.76 6.08 -0.31
CA ALA A 76 -0.45 5.26 -0.41
C ALA A 76 -0.99 4.93 0.98
N LYS A 77 -2.32 4.92 1.16
CA LYS A 77 -2.96 4.80 2.47
C LYS A 77 -2.71 3.43 3.10
N ALA A 78 -2.83 3.38 4.43
CA ALA A 78 -2.74 2.13 5.16
C ALA A 78 -3.86 1.16 4.75
N THR A 79 -3.52 -0.12 4.67
CA THR A 79 -4.47 -1.20 4.35
C THR A 79 -4.81 -2.05 5.56
N PHE A 80 -4.28 -1.72 6.74
CA PHE A 80 -4.66 -2.37 7.99
C PHE A 80 -6.17 -2.23 8.25
N MET A 81 -6.83 -3.33 8.65
CA MET A 81 -8.30 -3.44 8.79
C MET A 81 -9.14 -3.24 7.52
N ASP A 82 -8.52 -3.21 6.32
CA ASP A 82 -9.29 -3.20 5.07
C ASP A 82 -10.11 -4.51 4.90
N PRO A 83 -11.31 -4.49 4.30
CA PRO A 83 -12.10 -5.70 4.10
C PRO A 83 -11.52 -6.67 3.05
N ARG A 84 -10.49 -6.27 2.28
CA ARG A 84 -9.86 -7.11 1.23
C ARG A 84 -8.76 -8.03 1.77
N TRP A 85 -8.57 -8.10 3.09
CA TRP A 85 -7.76 -9.15 3.69
C TRP A 85 -8.47 -10.49 3.55
N ALA A 86 -7.79 -11.46 2.97
CA ALA A 86 -8.37 -12.78 2.74
C ALA A 86 -7.29 -13.86 2.86
N PRO A 87 -7.67 -15.08 3.28
CA PRO A 87 -6.76 -16.18 3.40
C PRO A 87 -6.36 -16.71 2.02
N PRO A 88 -5.06 -16.68 1.66
CA PRO A 88 -4.63 -17.10 0.33
C PRO A 88 -4.58 -18.60 0.12
N SER A 89 -4.81 -19.37 1.19
CA SER A 89 -4.91 -20.82 1.20
C SER A 89 -5.78 -21.25 2.37
N GLY A 90 -6.09 -22.54 2.52
CA GLY A 90 -6.82 -23.08 3.68
C GLY A 90 -6.08 -23.02 5.03
N GLY A 91 -5.06 -22.19 5.18
CA GLY A 91 -4.28 -21.99 6.42
C GLY A 91 -4.85 -20.88 7.32
N ASP A 92 -4.10 -20.53 8.37
CA ASP A 92 -4.46 -19.61 9.45
C ASP A 92 -3.87 -18.19 9.28
N TRP A 93 -3.62 -17.78 8.04
CA TRP A 93 -3.05 -16.47 7.70
C TRP A 93 -3.87 -15.77 6.63
N ALA A 94 -3.80 -14.43 6.60
CA ALA A 94 -4.45 -13.60 5.61
C ALA A 94 -3.45 -12.63 4.98
N LEU A 95 -3.75 -12.20 3.76
CA LEU A 95 -2.97 -11.23 3.02
C LEU A 95 -3.91 -10.20 2.42
N HIS A 96 -3.57 -8.92 2.51
CA HIS A 96 -4.30 -7.89 1.78
C HIS A 96 -4.08 -8.06 0.27
N ARG A 97 -5.13 -8.40 -0.48
CA ARG A 97 -5.05 -8.57 -1.94
C ARG A 97 -5.06 -7.22 -2.66
N GLY A 98 -3.99 -6.46 -2.51
CA GLY A 98 -3.82 -5.13 -3.08
C GLY A 98 -2.44 -4.56 -2.80
N GLY A 99 -2.01 -3.56 -3.58
CA GLY A 99 -0.78 -2.81 -3.37
C GLY A 99 -0.73 -1.54 -4.22
N ALA A 100 0.21 -0.64 -3.94
CA ALA A 100 0.32 0.65 -4.62
C ALA A 100 0.48 0.51 -6.14
N LEU A 101 1.25 -0.48 -6.59
CA LEU A 101 1.19 -1.02 -7.95
C LEU A 101 0.50 -2.38 -7.93
N PHE A 102 -0.72 -2.44 -8.48
CA PHE A 102 -1.53 -3.65 -8.55
C PHE A 102 -1.58 -4.20 -9.98
N ILE A 103 -1.26 -5.47 -10.15
CA ILE A 103 -1.24 -6.14 -11.46
C ILE A 103 -2.11 -7.40 -11.40
N GLU A 104 -3.11 -7.50 -12.25
CA GLU A 104 -4.01 -8.65 -12.35
C GLU A 104 -4.37 -8.92 -13.81
N GLY A 105 -4.38 -10.17 -14.23
CA GLY A 105 -4.74 -10.54 -15.61
C GLY A 105 -3.83 -9.89 -16.65
N ALA A 106 -2.51 -9.97 -16.45
CA ALA A 106 -1.54 -9.27 -17.31
C ALA A 106 -0.36 -10.15 -17.73
N GLU A 107 0.20 -9.87 -18.91
CA GLU A 107 1.40 -10.53 -19.42
C GLU A 107 2.47 -9.53 -19.85
N ARG A 108 3.76 -9.91 -19.76
CA ARG A 108 4.87 -9.10 -20.29
C ARG A 108 4.85 -7.67 -19.75
N VAL A 109 4.80 -7.56 -18.42
CA VAL A 109 4.90 -6.28 -17.70
C VAL A 109 6.34 -6.11 -17.21
N ASN A 110 6.97 -4.99 -17.52
CA ASN A 110 8.31 -4.67 -17.04
C ASN A 110 8.28 -3.43 -16.14
N VAL A 111 8.74 -3.56 -14.90
CA VAL A 111 8.90 -2.48 -13.93
C VAL A 111 10.39 -2.34 -13.64
N ASP A 112 10.99 -1.24 -14.07
CA ASP A 112 12.44 -1.09 -14.11
C ASP A 112 12.88 0.25 -13.52
N GLY A 113 13.95 0.26 -12.70
CA GLY A 113 14.50 1.50 -12.17
C GLY A 113 13.52 2.32 -11.32
N CYS A 114 12.48 1.71 -10.75
CA CYS A 114 11.42 2.40 -10.04
C CYS A 114 11.71 2.52 -8.54
N HIS A 115 11.01 3.44 -7.87
CA HIS A 115 11.20 3.67 -6.45
C HIS A 115 9.86 3.65 -5.70
N PHE A 116 9.72 2.72 -4.76
CA PHE A 116 8.54 2.55 -3.92
C PHE A 116 8.86 3.01 -2.50
N ARG A 117 8.21 4.08 -2.03
CA ARG A 117 8.52 4.64 -0.72
C ARG A 117 7.31 5.19 0.03
N ARG A 118 7.28 5.04 1.37
CA ARG A 118 6.18 5.58 2.22
C ARG A 118 4.81 5.10 1.73
N LEU A 119 4.67 3.79 1.63
CA LEU A 119 3.44 3.13 1.22
C LEU A 119 2.95 2.33 2.42
N ASP A 120 1.80 2.68 2.98
CA ASP A 120 1.36 2.12 4.26
C ASP A 120 0.62 0.77 4.11
N GLY A 121 0.62 0.21 2.90
CA GLY A 121 0.17 -1.15 2.58
C GLY A 121 1.23 -1.89 1.76
N ASN A 122 0.83 -2.89 0.95
CA ASN A 122 1.79 -3.54 0.05
C ASN A 122 2.26 -2.56 -1.04
N ALA A 123 3.54 -2.60 -1.41
CA ALA A 123 4.06 -1.74 -2.46
C ALA A 123 3.70 -2.25 -3.87
N LEU A 124 3.91 -3.55 -4.12
CA LEU A 124 3.56 -4.19 -5.39
C LEU A 124 2.82 -5.49 -5.14
N PHE A 125 1.73 -5.70 -5.87
CA PHE A 125 0.93 -6.91 -5.75
C PHE A 125 0.63 -7.53 -7.12
N LEU A 126 0.98 -8.81 -7.27
CA LEU A 126 0.61 -9.64 -8.43
C LEU A 126 -0.57 -10.54 -8.04
N SER A 127 -1.72 -10.29 -8.64
CA SER A 127 -2.97 -10.98 -8.31
C SER A 127 -3.42 -11.89 -9.46
N ARG A 128 -3.90 -13.08 -9.10
CA ARG A 128 -4.47 -14.07 -10.02
C ARG A 128 -3.52 -14.35 -11.20
N TYR A 129 -4.04 -14.30 -12.41
CA TYR A 129 -3.28 -14.56 -13.63
C TYR A 129 -2.28 -13.43 -13.90
N THR A 130 -0.98 -13.72 -13.75
CA THR A 130 0.10 -12.85 -14.23
C THR A 130 1.20 -13.72 -14.85
N ARG A 131 1.79 -13.28 -15.97
CA ARG A 131 2.83 -14.06 -16.66
C ARG A 131 3.93 -13.18 -17.26
N HIS A 132 5.19 -13.59 -17.13
CA HIS A 132 6.34 -12.82 -17.62
C HIS A 132 6.36 -11.37 -17.09
N VAL A 133 6.05 -11.18 -15.81
CA VAL A 133 6.19 -9.89 -15.13
C VAL A 133 7.62 -9.82 -14.57
N THR A 134 8.36 -8.76 -14.90
CA THR A 134 9.73 -8.52 -14.44
C THR A 134 9.77 -7.23 -13.63
N ILE A 135 10.33 -7.31 -12.41
CA ILE A 135 10.61 -6.16 -11.55
C ILE A 135 12.13 -6.14 -11.38
N ALA A 136 12.79 -5.14 -11.92
CA ALA A 136 14.25 -5.02 -11.94
C ALA A 136 14.70 -3.64 -11.46
N ASP A 137 15.92 -3.60 -10.92
CA ASP A 137 16.65 -2.36 -10.58
C ASP A 137 15.83 -1.34 -9.77
N SER A 138 14.87 -1.81 -8.98
CA SER A 138 13.90 -0.98 -8.25
C SER A 138 14.15 -1.04 -6.74
N ALA A 139 13.89 0.06 -6.05
CA ALA A 139 14.08 0.19 -4.61
C ALA A 139 12.76 0.24 -3.84
N PHE A 140 12.72 -0.35 -2.65
CA PHE A 140 11.57 -0.40 -1.76
C PHE A 140 11.99 0.02 -0.34
N GLU A 141 11.41 1.10 0.18
CA GLU A 141 11.77 1.66 1.50
C GLU A 141 10.54 2.22 2.24
N TRP A 142 10.49 2.03 3.56
CA TRP A 142 9.35 2.47 4.40
C TRP A 142 8.00 1.97 3.88
N ILE A 143 7.84 0.64 3.86
CA ILE A 143 6.61 -0.03 3.45
C ILE A 143 5.89 -0.54 4.71
N GLY A 144 4.60 -0.23 4.83
CA GLY A 144 3.79 -0.54 6.01
C GLY A 144 3.33 -1.99 6.10
N ASP A 145 3.29 -2.70 4.96
CA ASP A 145 2.99 -4.13 4.87
C ASP A 145 4.10 -4.85 4.09
N GLY A 146 3.82 -5.50 2.95
CA GLY A 146 4.82 -6.19 2.13
C GLY A 146 5.42 -5.36 1.00
N ALA A 147 6.75 -5.47 0.79
CA ALA A 147 7.40 -4.87 -0.38
C ALA A 147 6.86 -5.45 -1.69
N MET A 148 6.73 -6.77 -1.77
CA MET A 148 6.09 -7.44 -2.91
C MET A 148 5.32 -8.65 -2.41
N ALA A 149 4.14 -8.86 -2.96
CA ALA A 149 3.37 -10.08 -2.73
C ALA A 149 2.75 -10.59 -4.04
N THR A 150 2.58 -11.91 -4.11
CA THR A 150 1.90 -12.57 -5.22
C THR A 150 0.90 -13.56 -4.69
N TRP A 151 -0.28 -13.59 -5.29
CA TRP A 151 -1.33 -14.52 -4.93
C TRP A 151 -2.12 -14.94 -6.19
N GLY A 152 -1.86 -16.16 -6.64
CA GLY A 152 -2.58 -16.79 -7.75
C GLY A 152 -3.85 -17.51 -7.30
N ASP A 153 -4.69 -17.89 -8.26
CA ASP A 153 -5.85 -18.74 -7.99
C ASP A 153 -5.45 -20.22 -8.11
N THR A 154 -6.08 -21.07 -7.30
CA THR A 154 -5.90 -22.53 -7.33
C THR A 154 -7.23 -23.20 -7.68
N ALA A 155 -7.17 -24.38 -8.28
CA ALA A 155 -8.36 -25.21 -8.52
C ALA A 155 -8.76 -26.06 -7.30
N GLN A 156 -8.03 -25.92 -6.18
CA GLN A 156 -8.31 -26.60 -4.92
C GLN A 156 -9.04 -25.67 -3.93
N TRP A 157 -9.46 -26.22 -2.79
CA TRP A 157 -10.13 -25.45 -1.74
C TRP A 157 -9.22 -24.33 -1.24
N ASP A 158 -9.57 -23.09 -1.54
CA ASP A 158 -9.08 -21.93 -0.80
C ASP A 158 -10.13 -21.55 0.25
N ALA A 159 -9.72 -20.84 1.30
CA ALA A 159 -10.62 -20.43 2.37
C ALA A 159 -11.49 -19.21 1.97
N THR A 160 -11.66 -18.94 0.67
CA THR A 160 -12.41 -17.76 0.19
C THR A 160 -13.87 -18.04 -0.17
N GLY A 161 -14.29 -19.31 -0.21
CA GLY A 161 -15.71 -19.73 -0.30
C GLY A 161 -16.31 -19.65 -1.69
#